data_AF-A0A351MUB7-F1
#
_entry.id   AF-A0A351MUB7-F1
#
_cell.length_a   1.000
_cell.length_b   1.000
_cell.length_c   1.000
_cell.angle_alpha   90.00
_cell.angle_beta   90.00
_cell.angle_gamma   90.00
#
_symmetry.space_group_name_H-M   'P 1'
#
loop_
_entity.id
_entity.type
_entity.pdbx_description
1 polymer ?
#
loop_
_entity_poly.entity_id
_entity_poly.type
_entity_poly.pdbx_seq_one_letter_code
_entity_poly.pdbx_strand_id
1 'polypeptide(L)'
;RQSKLSEKQKELFRKMVWRRGRALAFSDLRTLLLFSQTPEEVTQVFKTITRTRTLLLTLRLPPNADIATLSNYWSSGFVDADTLPLLQAATQRDSVTEIDISHLLPASARRSLYTYPTLDQTVNGRLPDCHWTSLNFFNNSARSYYLDTRLAAGALLSQYDRVNAPYRFGDVLAFISSDSVLHSCVFIADDIVYTKNGENILAPWVFQRMDDVMAIYQPDT
;
A
#
# COMPACT_ATOMS: atom_id res chain seq x y z
N ARG A 1 15.26 -0.22 13.86
CA ARG A 1 16.17 -1.36 13.52
C ARG A 1 17.20 -0.92 12.49
N GLN A 2 18.49 -1.06 12.80
CA GLN A 2 19.61 -0.77 11.89
C GLN A 2 19.81 -1.91 10.86
N SER A 3 20.40 -1.58 9.71
CA SER A 3 20.79 -2.56 8.68
C SER A 3 21.96 -3.42 9.16
N LYS A 4 21.98 -4.69 8.73
CA LYS A 4 23.06 -5.67 9.01
C LYS A 4 24.06 -5.80 7.86
N LEU A 5 24.10 -4.84 6.93
CA LEU A 5 25.17 -4.76 5.92
C LEU A 5 26.55 -4.67 6.61
N SER A 6 27.58 -5.25 6.01
CA SER A 6 28.96 -5.05 6.46
C SER A 6 29.39 -3.58 6.28
N GLU A 7 30.42 -3.12 6.99
CA GLU A 7 30.85 -1.71 6.89
C GLU A 7 31.24 -1.33 5.47
N LYS A 8 31.92 -2.23 4.75
CA LYS A 8 32.27 -2.03 3.33
C LYS A 8 31.02 -1.91 2.45
N GLN A 9 30.00 -2.75 2.67
CA GLN A 9 28.72 -2.64 1.97
C GLN A 9 27.99 -1.35 2.29
N LYS A 10 28.03 -0.86 3.54
CA LYS A 10 27.43 0.43 3.93
C LYS A 10 28.13 1.60 3.24
N GLU A 11 29.45 1.59 3.18
CA GLU A 11 30.23 2.61 2.46
C GLU A 11 29.87 2.65 0.97
N LEU A 12 29.79 1.47 0.33
CA LEU A 12 29.38 1.37 -1.07
C LEU A 12 27.92 1.82 -1.26
N PHE A 13 27.00 1.37 -0.41
CA PHE A 13 25.58 1.75 -0.44
C PHE A 13 25.40 3.27 -0.39
N ARG A 14 26.11 3.97 0.51
CA ARG A 14 26.02 5.44 0.64
C ARG A 14 26.44 6.17 -0.63
N LYS A 15 27.40 5.63 -1.39
CA LYS A 15 27.84 6.22 -2.68
C LYS A 15 26.81 6.06 -3.79
N MET A 16 25.85 5.16 -3.62
CA MET A 16 24.80 4.85 -4.60
C MET A 16 23.43 5.42 -4.20
N VAL A 17 23.36 6.15 -3.08
CA VAL A 17 22.16 6.87 -2.66
C VAL A 17 22.23 8.31 -3.14
N TRP A 18 21.15 8.78 -3.75
CA TRP A 18 21.03 10.15 -4.25
C TRP A 18 19.64 10.70 -3.96
N ARG A 19 19.49 12.03 -3.99
CA ARG A 19 18.22 12.69 -3.71
C ARG A 19 17.44 12.91 -5.00
N ARG A 20 16.19 12.43 -5.03
CA ARG A 20 15.22 12.66 -6.11
C ARG A 20 14.02 13.39 -5.52
N GLY A 21 13.98 14.72 -5.68
CA GLY A 21 13.00 15.56 -5.00
C GLY A 21 13.05 15.38 -3.48
N ARG A 22 11.92 15.01 -2.87
CA ARG A 22 11.82 14.69 -1.43
C ARG A 22 12.31 13.28 -1.06
N ALA A 23 12.43 12.37 -2.02
CA ALA A 23 12.85 10.99 -1.77
C ALA A 23 14.37 10.78 -1.84
N LEU A 24 14.85 9.76 -1.13
CA LEU A 24 16.17 9.17 -1.34
C LEU A 24 16.00 7.97 -2.27
N ALA A 25 16.66 8.03 -3.42
CA ALA A 25 16.72 6.94 -4.38
C ALA A 25 18.03 6.17 -4.19
N PHE A 26 17.96 4.86 -4.44
CA PHE A 26 19.12 3.99 -4.47
C PHE A 26 19.28 3.45 -5.88
N SER A 27 20.50 3.53 -6.42
CA SER A 27 20.85 2.98 -7.73
C SER A 27 21.70 1.71 -7.60
N ASP A 28 21.63 0.86 -8.62
CA ASP A 28 22.57 -0.24 -8.85
C ASP A 28 22.65 -1.31 -7.74
N LEU A 29 21.53 -2.04 -7.60
CA LEU A 29 21.49 -3.25 -6.79
C LEU A 29 22.53 -4.29 -7.24
N ARG A 30 22.80 -4.39 -8.55
CA ARG A 30 23.71 -5.41 -9.08
C ARG A 30 25.12 -5.22 -8.52
N THR A 31 25.63 -4.00 -8.48
CA THR A 31 26.94 -3.69 -7.89
C THR A 31 27.01 -4.08 -6.42
N LEU A 32 25.98 -3.78 -5.62
CA LEU A 32 25.95 -4.16 -4.21
C LEU A 32 25.90 -5.69 -4.01
N LEU A 33 25.18 -6.41 -4.87
CA LEU A 33 25.12 -7.87 -4.84
C LEU A 33 26.44 -8.52 -5.26
N LEU A 34 27.07 -8.04 -6.33
CA LEU A 34 28.39 -8.53 -6.79
C LEU A 34 29.50 -8.27 -5.77
N PHE A 35 29.35 -7.25 -4.93
CA PHE A 35 30.28 -6.96 -3.84
C PHE A 35 30.13 -7.93 -2.64
N SER A 36 29.02 -8.65 -2.55
CA SER A 36 28.77 -9.60 -1.45
C SER A 36 29.63 -10.84 -1.60
N GLN A 37 30.32 -11.23 -0.54
CA GLN A 37 31.27 -12.34 -0.54
C GLN A 37 30.66 -13.64 -0.03
N THR A 38 29.56 -13.57 0.73
CA THR A 38 28.88 -14.74 1.29
C THR A 38 27.37 -14.73 1.03
N PRO A 39 26.69 -15.88 1.06
CA PRO A 39 25.22 -15.97 0.95
C PRO A 39 24.48 -15.15 2.02
N GLU A 40 25.05 -15.03 3.22
CA GLU A 40 24.49 -14.24 4.31
C GLU A 40 24.52 -12.74 3.97
N GLU A 41 25.63 -12.26 3.40
CA GLU A 41 25.75 -10.87 2.93
C GLU A 41 24.73 -10.56 1.83
N VAL A 42 24.54 -11.46 0.86
CA VAL A 42 23.49 -11.36 -0.16
C VAL A 42 22.10 -11.24 0.49
N THR A 43 21.83 -12.09 1.48
CA THR A 43 20.56 -12.06 2.23
C THR A 43 20.36 -10.74 2.96
N GLN A 44 21.40 -10.17 3.57
CA GLN A 44 21.31 -8.87 4.23
C GLN A 44 21.10 -7.72 3.26
N VAL A 45 21.68 -7.79 2.06
CA VAL A 45 21.41 -6.84 0.97
C VAL A 45 19.92 -6.87 0.61
N PHE A 46 19.37 -8.05 0.31
CA PHE A 46 17.94 -8.17 0.02
C PHE A 46 17.07 -7.65 1.17
N LYS A 47 17.31 -8.08 2.41
CA LYS A 47 16.54 -7.58 3.57
C LYS A 47 16.63 -6.08 3.78
N THR A 48 17.72 -5.44 3.35
CA THR A 48 17.91 -4.00 3.50
C THR A 48 17.17 -3.24 2.40
N ILE A 49 17.30 -3.66 1.14
CA ILE A 49 16.72 -2.94 -0.01
C ILE A 49 15.21 -3.14 -0.17
N THR A 50 14.66 -4.29 0.26
CA THR A 50 13.22 -4.56 0.15
C THR A 50 12.42 -3.97 1.30
N ARG A 51 13.11 -3.39 2.27
CA ARG A 51 12.48 -2.88 3.48
C ARG A 51 11.67 -1.63 3.17
N THR A 52 10.36 -1.77 3.33
CA THR A 52 9.41 -0.66 3.19
C THR A 52 9.00 -0.15 4.58
N ARG A 53 8.97 1.17 4.77
CA ARG A 53 8.39 1.78 5.96
C ARG A 53 6.87 1.71 5.82
N THR A 54 6.21 1.19 6.84
CA THR A 54 4.74 1.09 6.90
C THR A 54 4.24 1.68 8.21
N LEU A 55 2.93 1.89 8.28
CA LEU A 55 2.20 2.28 9.47
C LEU A 55 1.51 1.06 10.09
N LEU A 56 1.30 1.08 11.41
CA LEU A 56 0.30 0.29 12.12
C LEU A 56 -0.75 1.28 12.60
N LEU A 57 -2.02 1.04 12.29
CA LEU A 57 -3.08 2.02 12.44
C LEU A 57 -4.13 1.55 13.42
N THR A 58 -4.47 2.42 14.36
CA THR A 58 -5.47 2.15 15.38
C THR A 58 -6.52 3.25 15.35
N LEU A 59 -7.77 2.85 15.13
CA LEU A 59 -8.93 3.70 15.31
C LEU A 59 -9.25 3.77 16.80
N ARG A 60 -9.23 4.98 17.36
CA ARG A 60 -9.60 5.24 18.75
C ARG A 60 -11.04 5.74 18.80
N LEU A 61 -11.91 4.95 19.41
CA LEU A 61 -13.33 5.24 19.57
C LEU A 61 -13.60 5.77 20.97
N PRO A 62 -14.14 6.99 21.12
CA PRO A 62 -14.61 7.48 22.42
C PRO A 62 -15.87 6.75 22.86
N PRO A 63 -16.21 6.78 24.16
CA PRO A 63 -17.53 6.35 24.64
C PRO A 63 -18.63 7.11 23.89
N ASN A 64 -19.74 6.43 23.57
CA ASN A 64 -20.90 6.99 22.85
C ASN A 64 -20.57 7.55 21.45
N ALA A 65 -19.56 7.02 20.76
CA ALA A 65 -19.28 7.40 19.38
C ALA A 65 -20.47 7.11 18.46
N ASP A 66 -20.71 7.98 17.48
CA ASP A 66 -21.79 7.82 16.51
C ASP A 66 -21.53 6.65 15.56
N ILE A 67 -22.18 5.52 15.87
CA ILE A 67 -22.11 4.28 15.09
C ILE A 67 -22.59 4.46 13.64
N ALA A 68 -23.55 5.34 13.38
CA ALA A 68 -24.09 5.54 12.04
C ALA A 68 -23.04 6.23 11.16
N THR A 69 -22.40 7.28 11.68
CA THR A 69 -21.30 7.96 10.98
C THR A 69 -20.11 7.03 10.75
N LEU A 70 -19.70 6.26 11.77
CA LEU A 70 -18.59 5.30 11.67
C LEU A 70 -18.88 4.20 10.64
N SER A 71 -20.07 3.59 10.72
CA SER A 71 -20.50 2.56 9.77
C SER A 71 -20.55 3.10 8.35
N ASN A 72 -21.12 4.28 8.14
CA ASN A 72 -21.20 4.88 6.81
C ASN A 72 -19.82 5.15 6.20
N TYR A 73 -18.86 5.59 7.01
CA TYR A 73 -17.48 5.80 6.53
C TYR A 73 -16.78 4.48 6.20
N TRP A 74 -16.74 3.54 7.14
CA TRP A 74 -15.95 2.30 7.00
C TRP A 74 -16.61 1.24 6.11
N SER A 75 -17.90 1.37 5.80
CA SER A 75 -18.56 0.52 4.78
C SER A 75 -18.37 1.07 3.37
N SER A 76 -18.28 2.39 3.19
CA SER A 76 -18.25 3.06 1.89
C SER A 76 -19.34 2.54 0.91
N GLY A 77 -20.53 2.22 1.43
CA GLY A 77 -21.64 1.67 0.63
C GLY A 77 -21.51 0.17 0.29
N PHE A 78 -20.43 -0.49 0.70
CA PHE A 78 -20.29 -1.94 0.64
C PHE A 78 -20.69 -2.57 1.98
N VAL A 79 -21.64 -3.52 1.95
CA VAL A 79 -22.01 -4.27 3.13
C VAL A 79 -20.95 -5.33 3.39
N ASP A 80 -20.00 -5.03 4.28
CA ASP A 80 -19.18 -6.07 4.89
C ASP A 80 -19.89 -6.60 6.14
N ALA A 81 -20.19 -7.91 6.13
CA ALA A 81 -20.94 -8.57 7.19
C ALA A 81 -20.23 -8.51 8.55
N ASP A 82 -18.90 -8.36 8.56
CA ASP A 82 -18.08 -8.41 9.77
C ASP A 82 -17.78 -7.02 10.36
N THR A 83 -17.70 -5.98 9.52
CA THR A 83 -17.29 -4.63 9.96
C THR A 83 -18.34 -3.97 10.85
N LEU A 84 -19.62 -4.09 10.52
CA LEU A 84 -20.70 -3.45 11.28
C LEU A 84 -20.86 -4.02 12.71
N PRO A 85 -20.92 -5.35 12.93
CA PRO A 85 -20.96 -5.92 14.28
C PRO A 85 -19.75 -5.53 15.14
N LEU A 86 -18.56 -5.46 14.55
CA LEU A 86 -17.34 -5.06 15.27
C LEU A 86 -17.45 -3.63 15.79
N LEU A 87 -17.86 -2.68 14.93
CA LEU A 87 -18.04 -1.28 15.32
C LEU A 87 -19.14 -1.15 16.38
N GLN A 88 -20.27 -1.85 16.22
CA GLN A 88 -21.37 -1.83 17.20
C GLN A 88 -20.91 -2.30 18.58
N ALA A 89 -20.23 -3.45 18.64
CA ALA A 89 -19.70 -3.99 19.88
C ALA A 89 -18.69 -3.05 20.54
N ALA A 90 -17.87 -2.35 19.75
CA ALA A 90 -16.91 -1.38 20.25
C ALA A 90 -17.58 -0.11 20.82
N THR A 91 -18.63 0.40 20.18
CA THR A 91 -19.34 1.61 20.64
C THR A 91 -20.21 1.41 21.88
N GLN A 92 -20.61 0.17 22.18
CA GLN A 92 -21.41 -0.18 23.36
C GLN A 92 -20.61 -0.18 24.67
N ARG A 93 -19.30 0.02 24.61
CA ARG A 93 -18.44 0.03 25.79
C ARG A 93 -18.40 1.42 26.40
N ASP A 94 -18.50 1.51 27.72
CA ASP A 94 -18.37 2.76 28.48
C ASP A 94 -16.91 3.26 28.59
N SER A 95 -16.01 2.70 27.81
CA SER A 95 -14.59 3.06 27.78
C SER A 95 -14.11 3.32 26.37
N VAL A 96 -13.00 4.06 26.25
CA VAL A 96 -12.30 4.18 24.98
C VAL A 96 -11.96 2.80 24.45
N THR A 97 -12.28 2.56 23.18
CA THR A 97 -11.97 1.31 22.49
C THR A 97 -10.99 1.60 21.36
N GLU A 98 -9.99 0.73 21.22
CA GLU A 98 -8.98 0.81 20.17
C GLU A 98 -9.16 -0.37 19.22
N ILE A 99 -9.30 -0.09 17.92
CA ILE A 99 -9.47 -1.09 16.87
C ILE A 99 -8.33 -0.96 15.87
N ASP A 100 -7.60 -2.04 15.58
CA ASP A 100 -6.67 -2.05 14.45
C ASP A 100 -7.46 -1.93 13.13
N ILE A 101 -7.12 -0.92 12.31
CA ILE A 101 -7.85 -0.61 11.05
C ILE A 101 -7.82 -1.78 10.08
N SER A 102 -6.86 -2.70 10.18
CA SER A 102 -6.85 -3.94 9.38
C SER A 102 -8.16 -4.74 9.50
N HIS A 103 -8.83 -4.69 10.65
CA HIS A 103 -10.14 -5.33 10.87
C HIS A 103 -11.32 -4.64 10.18
N LEU A 104 -11.12 -3.43 9.63
CA LEU A 104 -12.11 -2.67 8.87
C LEU A 104 -11.84 -2.74 7.35
N LEU A 105 -10.71 -3.34 6.95
CA LEU A 105 -10.43 -3.55 5.53
C LEU A 105 -11.24 -4.72 4.96
N PRO A 106 -11.58 -4.68 3.64
CA PRO A 106 -12.09 -5.84 2.93
C PRO A 106 -11.16 -7.05 3.08
N ALA A 107 -11.73 -8.27 3.06
CA ALA A 107 -11.00 -9.50 3.37
C ALA A 107 -9.73 -9.71 2.50
N SER A 108 -9.78 -9.36 1.21
CA SER A 108 -8.64 -9.47 0.28
C SER A 108 -7.51 -8.50 0.64
N ALA A 109 -7.85 -7.24 0.92
CA ALA A 109 -6.90 -6.22 1.35
C ALA A 109 -6.30 -6.55 2.73
N ARG A 110 -7.12 -6.98 3.68
CA ARG A 110 -6.68 -7.45 5.00
C ARG A 110 -5.68 -8.60 4.89
N ARG A 111 -5.94 -9.57 4.03
CA ARG A 111 -5.06 -10.74 3.83
C ARG A 111 -3.69 -10.37 3.24
N SER A 112 -3.65 -9.37 2.38
CA SER A 112 -2.43 -8.96 1.69
C SER A 112 -1.62 -7.91 2.47
N LEU A 113 -2.26 -7.12 3.34
CA LEU A 113 -1.59 -6.12 4.17
C LEU A 113 -0.38 -6.70 4.94
N TYR A 114 0.75 -6.00 4.83
CA TYR A 114 2.06 -6.35 5.40
C TYR A 114 2.66 -7.67 4.90
N THR A 115 2.19 -8.17 3.77
CA THR A 115 2.76 -9.34 3.09
C THR A 115 3.45 -8.93 1.79
N TYR A 116 4.34 -9.80 1.30
CA TYR A 116 4.93 -9.71 -0.03
C TYR A 116 4.18 -10.65 -0.96
N PRO A 117 4.02 -10.32 -2.25
CA PRO A 117 3.36 -11.22 -3.16
C PRO A 117 4.20 -12.47 -3.37
N THR A 118 3.49 -13.58 -3.56
CA THR A 118 4.09 -14.90 -3.79
C THR A 118 3.90 -15.31 -5.24
N LEU A 119 4.74 -16.22 -5.74
CA LEU A 119 4.73 -16.60 -7.16
C LEU A 119 3.42 -17.27 -7.59
N ASP A 120 2.69 -17.91 -6.68
CA ASP A 120 1.37 -18.50 -6.91
C ASP A 120 0.26 -17.45 -7.13
N GLN A 121 0.50 -16.19 -6.77
CA GLN A 121 -0.41 -15.08 -7.07
C GLN A 121 -0.24 -14.54 -8.49
N THR A 122 0.70 -15.10 -9.25
CA THR A 122 0.92 -14.76 -10.65
C THR A 122 -0.20 -15.34 -11.51
N VAL A 123 -0.87 -14.51 -12.31
CA VAL A 123 -1.81 -14.98 -13.33
C VAL A 123 -1.29 -14.57 -14.69
N ASN A 124 -1.19 -15.53 -15.61
CA ASN A 124 -0.62 -15.34 -16.95
C ASN A 124 0.78 -14.70 -16.94
N GLY A 125 1.62 -15.05 -15.95
CA GLY A 125 2.98 -14.53 -15.84
C GLY A 125 3.09 -13.11 -15.26
N ARG A 126 1.98 -12.49 -14.82
CA ARG A 126 1.98 -11.15 -14.21
C ARG A 126 1.63 -11.19 -12.73
N LEU A 127 2.35 -10.38 -11.97
CA LEU A 127 2.10 -10.21 -10.55
C LEU A 127 1.04 -9.12 -10.34
N PRO A 128 0.29 -9.15 -9.23
CA PRO A 128 -0.50 -8.01 -8.80
C PRO A 128 0.33 -6.73 -8.80
N ASP A 129 -0.18 -5.64 -9.36
CA ASP A 129 0.43 -4.31 -9.32
C ASP A 129 -0.43 -3.32 -8.53
N CYS A 130 -0.05 -2.04 -8.56
CA CYS A 130 -0.79 -0.97 -7.88
C CYS A 130 -2.23 -0.82 -8.40
N HIS A 131 -2.44 -0.93 -9.71
CA HIS A 131 -3.74 -0.80 -10.37
C HIS A 131 -4.64 -1.98 -10.03
N TRP A 132 -4.14 -3.21 -10.21
CA TRP A 132 -4.86 -4.42 -9.85
C TRP A 132 -5.27 -4.41 -8.38
N THR A 133 -4.37 -3.97 -7.50
CA THR A 133 -4.64 -3.90 -6.04
C THR A 133 -5.76 -2.90 -5.75
N SER A 134 -5.71 -1.72 -6.36
CA SER A 134 -6.66 -0.64 -6.08
C SER A 134 -8.04 -0.95 -6.64
N LEU A 135 -8.11 -1.44 -7.88
CA LEU A 135 -9.36 -1.76 -8.57
C LEU A 135 -10.05 -3.02 -8.04
N ASN A 136 -9.33 -3.86 -7.28
CA ASN A 136 -9.89 -5.04 -6.62
C ASN A 136 -10.14 -4.85 -5.12
N PHE A 137 -9.98 -3.65 -4.56
CA PHE A 137 -10.06 -3.41 -3.12
C PHE A 137 -11.36 -3.94 -2.49
N PHE A 138 -12.51 -3.63 -3.08
CA PHE A 138 -13.82 -4.14 -2.63
C PHE A 138 -14.29 -5.41 -3.35
N ASN A 139 -13.53 -5.93 -4.32
CA ASN A 139 -13.95 -7.12 -5.05
C ASN A 139 -13.73 -8.37 -4.18
N ASN A 140 -14.82 -9.09 -3.90
CA ASN A 140 -14.74 -10.36 -3.16
C ASN A 140 -13.94 -11.42 -3.92
N SER A 141 -14.00 -11.40 -5.26
CA SER A 141 -13.14 -12.18 -6.15
C SER A 141 -12.40 -11.24 -7.08
N ALA A 142 -11.07 -11.28 -7.01
CA ALA A 142 -10.24 -10.37 -7.79
C ALA A 142 -10.38 -10.64 -9.29
N ARG A 143 -10.56 -9.55 -10.04
CA ARG A 143 -10.71 -9.57 -11.49
C ARG A 143 -9.33 -9.63 -12.14
N SER A 144 -9.01 -10.77 -12.75
CA SER A 144 -7.70 -11.05 -13.33
C SER A 144 -7.35 -10.16 -14.52
N TYR A 145 -8.33 -9.63 -15.25
CA TYR A 145 -8.09 -8.76 -16.41
C TYR A 145 -7.45 -7.42 -16.03
N TYR A 146 -7.51 -6.99 -14.76
CA TYR A 146 -6.78 -5.81 -14.28
C TYR A 146 -5.27 -6.04 -14.15
N LEU A 147 -4.76 -7.26 -14.34
CA LEU A 147 -3.32 -7.49 -14.48
C LEU A 147 -2.78 -6.99 -15.83
N ASP A 148 -3.67 -6.70 -16.78
CA ASP A 148 -3.31 -5.87 -17.91
C ASP A 148 -3.36 -4.40 -17.51
N THR A 149 -2.19 -3.79 -17.29
CA THR A 149 -2.04 -2.38 -16.92
C THR A 149 -2.78 -1.43 -17.86
N ARG A 150 -2.89 -1.75 -19.17
CA ARG A 150 -3.65 -0.91 -20.11
C ARG A 150 -5.15 -1.01 -19.87
N LEU A 151 -5.66 -2.21 -19.60
CA LEU A 151 -7.07 -2.40 -19.25
C LEU A 151 -7.40 -1.78 -17.89
N ALA A 152 -6.49 -1.90 -16.92
CA ALA A 152 -6.65 -1.31 -15.60
C ALA A 152 -6.66 0.23 -15.66
N ALA A 153 -5.69 0.84 -16.35
CA ALA A 153 -5.66 2.29 -16.56
C ALA A 153 -6.90 2.77 -17.35
N GLY A 154 -7.32 2.03 -18.38
CA GLY A 154 -8.54 2.32 -19.14
C GLY A 154 -9.80 2.25 -18.29
N ALA A 155 -9.90 1.27 -17.39
CA ALA A 155 -11.02 1.14 -16.46
C ALA A 155 -11.05 2.31 -15.47
N LEU A 156 -9.91 2.73 -14.94
CA LEU A 156 -9.81 3.89 -14.06
C LEU A 156 -10.28 5.20 -14.74
N LEU A 157 -10.08 5.33 -16.05
CA LEU A 157 -10.51 6.51 -16.81
C LEU A 157 -11.97 6.45 -17.29
N SER A 158 -12.57 5.26 -17.40
CA SER A 158 -13.90 5.08 -18.03
C SER A 158 -15.00 4.56 -17.10
N GLN A 159 -14.63 3.93 -15.98
CA GLN A 159 -15.56 3.27 -15.05
C GLN A 159 -15.61 3.92 -13.67
N TYR A 160 -14.83 4.98 -13.46
CA TYR A 160 -14.76 5.72 -12.21
C TYR A 160 -15.17 7.18 -12.44
N ASP A 161 -15.96 7.70 -11.51
CA ASP A 161 -16.26 9.12 -11.43
C ASP A 161 -15.11 9.86 -10.76
N ARG A 162 -14.73 11.01 -11.33
CA ARG A 162 -13.75 11.89 -10.70
C ARG A 162 -14.43 12.64 -9.56
N VAL A 163 -13.89 12.50 -8.36
CA VAL A 163 -14.34 13.20 -7.16
C VAL A 163 -13.27 14.19 -6.69
N ASN A 164 -13.72 15.31 -6.13
CA ASN A 164 -12.85 16.25 -5.42
C ASN A 164 -12.79 15.89 -3.94
N ALA A 165 -11.73 16.30 -3.26
CA ALA A 165 -11.64 16.20 -1.81
C ALA A 165 -12.85 16.89 -1.12
N PRO A 166 -13.30 16.41 0.06
CA PRO A 166 -12.69 15.36 0.87
C PRO A 166 -12.95 13.93 0.33
N TYR A 167 -11.89 13.12 0.28
CA TYR A 167 -11.95 11.72 -0.13
C TYR A 167 -12.57 10.83 0.95
N ARG A 168 -13.08 9.67 0.56
CA ARG A 168 -13.70 8.67 1.42
C ARG A 168 -12.95 7.35 1.36
N PHE A 169 -13.10 6.54 2.41
CA PHE A 169 -12.54 5.20 2.50
C PHE A 169 -12.86 4.40 1.23
N GLY A 170 -11.83 3.89 0.56
CA GLY A 170 -12.00 3.11 -0.66
C GLY A 170 -11.91 3.90 -1.97
N ASP A 171 -11.88 5.23 -1.93
CA ASP A 171 -11.61 6.04 -3.12
C ASP A 171 -10.26 5.67 -3.71
N VAL A 172 -10.19 5.54 -5.05
CA VAL A 172 -8.94 5.26 -5.75
C VAL A 172 -8.28 6.56 -6.15
N LEU A 173 -7.06 6.76 -5.66
CA LEU A 173 -6.24 7.92 -5.97
C LEU A 173 -5.21 7.53 -7.02
N ALA A 174 -5.17 8.30 -8.10
CA ALA A 174 -4.35 8.03 -9.27
C ALA A 174 -3.32 9.14 -9.47
N PHE A 175 -2.04 8.77 -9.50
CA PHE A 175 -0.94 9.66 -9.85
C PHE A 175 -0.74 9.60 -11.36
N ILE A 176 -1.03 10.70 -12.04
CA ILE A 176 -1.08 10.77 -13.51
C ILE A 176 0.09 11.62 -14.01
N SER A 177 0.74 11.16 -15.08
CA SER A 177 1.67 11.94 -15.91
C SER A 177 0.98 12.35 -17.22
N SER A 178 1.66 13.11 -18.09
CA SER A 178 1.11 13.58 -19.38
C SER A 178 0.38 12.49 -20.17
N ASP A 179 0.89 11.26 -20.15
CA ASP A 179 0.44 10.19 -21.06
C ASP A 179 0.03 8.88 -20.36
N SER A 180 0.12 8.79 -19.03
CA SER A 180 -0.14 7.54 -18.31
C SER A 180 -0.47 7.70 -16.83
N VAL A 181 -1.16 6.70 -16.26
CA VAL A 181 -1.32 6.57 -14.82
C VAL A 181 -0.07 5.88 -14.26
N LEU A 182 0.76 6.65 -13.55
CA LEU A 182 2.03 6.19 -12.98
C LEU A 182 1.82 5.22 -11.82
N HIS A 183 0.82 5.49 -10.98
CA HIS A 183 0.52 4.71 -9.77
C HIS A 183 -0.91 4.92 -9.33
N SER A 184 -1.47 3.93 -8.64
CA SER A 184 -2.74 4.08 -7.94
C SER A 184 -2.67 3.51 -6.51
N CYS A 185 -3.44 4.10 -5.62
CA CYS A 185 -3.61 3.62 -4.26
C CYS A 185 -5.05 3.84 -3.78
N VAL A 186 -5.39 3.22 -2.66
CA VAL A 186 -6.73 3.33 -2.05
C VAL A 186 -6.65 4.25 -0.85
N PHE A 187 -7.50 5.27 -0.82
CA PHE A 187 -7.64 6.16 0.33
C PHE A 187 -8.23 5.42 1.53
N ILE A 188 -7.62 5.58 2.71
CA ILE A 188 -8.09 4.93 3.94
C ILE A 188 -8.72 5.94 4.89
N ALA A 189 -7.93 6.91 5.36
CA ALA A 189 -8.39 8.01 6.21
C ALA A 189 -7.28 9.07 6.34
N ASP A 190 -7.66 10.33 6.56
CA ASP A 190 -6.73 11.45 6.75
C ASP A 190 -5.70 11.55 5.60
N ASP A 191 -4.41 11.32 5.86
CA ASP A 191 -3.34 11.30 4.87
C ASP A 191 -2.86 9.87 4.53
N ILE A 192 -3.63 8.84 4.86
CA ILE A 192 -3.20 7.44 4.80
C ILE A 192 -3.82 6.74 3.60
N VAL A 193 -2.98 5.97 2.90
CA VAL A 193 -3.39 5.11 1.80
C VAL A 193 -2.95 3.66 2.01
N TYR A 194 -3.72 2.75 1.42
CA TYR A 194 -3.34 1.37 1.18
C TYR A 194 -2.76 1.24 -0.23
N THR A 195 -1.57 0.67 -0.35
CA THR A 195 -0.88 0.63 -1.63
C THR A 195 0.03 -0.59 -1.80
N LYS A 196 0.28 -0.93 -3.06
CA LYS A 196 1.33 -1.84 -3.50
C LYS A 196 2.26 -1.09 -4.44
N ASN A 197 3.48 -0.81 -3.98
CA ASN A 197 4.43 0.00 -4.74
C ASN A 197 5.09 -0.82 -5.87
N GLY A 198 4.42 -0.91 -7.02
CA GLY A 198 4.93 -1.53 -8.24
C GLY A 198 4.66 -3.04 -8.38
N GLU A 199 4.93 -3.55 -9.59
CA GLU A 199 4.71 -4.93 -10.02
C GLU A 199 5.96 -5.80 -9.77
N ASN A 200 6.32 -6.03 -8.51
CA ASN A 200 7.42 -6.96 -8.20
C ASN A 200 7.22 -7.67 -6.86
N ILE A 201 7.96 -8.78 -6.70
CA ILE A 201 7.94 -9.62 -5.50
C ILE A 201 8.56 -8.98 -4.26
N LEU A 202 9.32 -7.91 -4.45
CA LEU A 202 10.05 -7.22 -3.41
C LEU A 202 9.28 -6.03 -2.84
N ALA A 203 8.08 -5.76 -3.37
CA ALA A 203 7.20 -4.69 -2.94
C ALA A 203 6.01 -5.25 -2.15
N PRO A 204 5.91 -4.97 -0.85
CA PRO A 204 4.79 -5.44 -0.04
C PRO A 204 3.53 -4.58 -0.25
N TRP A 205 2.39 -5.10 0.18
CA TRP A 205 1.20 -4.26 0.43
C TRP A 205 1.32 -3.61 1.81
N VAL A 206 1.12 -2.30 1.87
CA VAL A 206 1.36 -1.51 3.09
C VAL A 206 0.37 -0.37 3.24
N PHE A 207 0.24 0.12 4.48
CA PHE A 207 -0.23 1.48 4.72
C PHE A 207 0.93 2.46 4.62
N GLN A 208 0.71 3.56 3.92
CA GLN A 208 1.69 4.60 3.72
C GLN A 208 1.03 5.99 3.81
N ARG A 209 1.78 7.01 4.19
CA ARG A 209 1.30 8.40 4.06
C ARG A 209 1.28 8.81 2.59
N MET A 210 0.31 9.63 2.23
CA MET A 210 0.14 10.18 0.88
C MET A 210 1.42 10.85 0.39
N ASP A 211 2.02 11.66 1.26
CA ASP A 211 3.25 12.39 1.00
C ASP A 211 4.43 11.47 0.65
N ASP A 212 4.53 10.32 1.32
CA ASP A 212 5.57 9.34 1.03
C ASP A 212 5.32 8.68 -0.33
N VAL A 213 4.05 8.45 -0.72
CA VAL A 213 3.71 7.91 -2.04
C VAL A 213 3.98 8.94 -3.15
N MET A 214 3.60 10.20 -2.92
CA MET A 214 3.91 11.31 -3.81
C MET A 214 5.41 11.46 -4.02
N ALA A 215 6.22 11.37 -2.96
CA ALA A 215 7.67 11.46 -3.07
C ALA A 215 8.28 10.36 -3.95
N ILE A 216 7.61 9.21 -4.13
CA ILE A 216 8.06 8.12 -5.01
C ILE A 216 7.63 8.35 -6.45
N TYR A 217 6.35 8.68 -6.68
CA TYR A 217 5.73 8.65 -8.01
C TYR A 217 5.59 10.01 -8.68
N GLN A 218 5.63 11.09 -7.90
CA GLN A 218 5.67 12.48 -8.39
C GLN A 218 6.73 13.28 -7.60
N PRO A 219 8.03 12.94 -7.75
CA PRO A 219 9.08 13.56 -6.95
C PRO A 219 9.37 15.02 -7.33
N ASP A 220 8.95 15.46 -8.51
CA ASP A 220 9.26 16.77 -9.08
C ASP A 220 8.11 17.80 -8.90
N THR A 221 7.02 17.40 -8.25
CA THR A 221 5.91 18.26 -7.80
C THR A 221 6.04 18.55 -6.31
#